data_AF-A0A353BI89-F1
#
_entry.id   AF-A0A353BI89-F1
#
_cell.length_a   1.000
_cell.length_b   1.000
_cell.length_c   1.000
_cell.angle_alpha   90.00
_cell.angle_beta   90.00
_cell.angle_gamma   90.00
#
_symmetry.space_group_name_H-M   'P 1'
#
loop_
_entity.id
_entity.type
_entity.pdbx_description
1 polymer ?
#
loop_
_entity_poly.entity_id
_entity_poly.type
_entity_poly.pdbx_seq_one_letter_code
_entity_poly.pdbx_strand_id
1 'polypeptide(L)'
;MTARAKEPINRLCLLSAAISLALPGCGTGAPRDIGKTMEHAYPGLATISLGQAVLAKLPSGVLLRSGKLVIKSRELDSEIAKAPAEVKAQLKKNRLFILEQMATGKLLAEAAGKEAAERGLDVAGQDDNALIRGLFDRLAAGLAVSDSEAAAFHKENSDAVGGAILAQVKDQIKQYLMQQKTQELASGYVRRLGERIPIEVSASWIKTQATLARDNEVDKARSSGLPSMVDFGSAGCRPCDMMAPILEEIKKEYQGRANIIFIHVNQEQVLAARFGIQSIPVQVFFDKTGKEVSRHVGFYPKDEIIKQLKNSGVE
;
A
#
# COMPACT_ATOMS: atom_id res chain seq x y z
N MET A 1 11.92 -39.23 78.69
CA MET A 1 13.24 -39.84 78.92
C MET A 1 13.89 -39.96 77.54
N THR A 2 14.70 -38.97 77.13
CA THR A 2 16.19 -39.05 77.11
C THR A 2 16.67 -40.20 76.20
N ALA A 3 17.47 -40.03 75.15
CA ALA A 3 18.54 -39.08 74.95
C ALA A 3 19.00 -38.99 73.47
N ARG A 4 19.68 -37.87 73.18
CA ARG A 4 20.53 -37.57 72.03
C ARG A 4 21.71 -38.54 71.87
N ALA A 5 22.17 -38.71 70.63
CA ALA A 5 23.59 -38.79 70.24
C ALA A 5 23.71 -38.34 68.77
N LYS A 6 24.23 -37.13 68.50
CA LYS A 6 25.65 -36.75 68.23
C LYS A 6 26.03 -36.81 66.74
N GLU A 7 26.00 -35.62 66.15
CA GLU A 7 26.78 -35.05 65.03
C GLU A 7 28.26 -35.51 64.97
N PRO A 8 28.95 -35.43 63.81
CA PRO A 8 29.49 -34.14 63.34
C PRO A 8 29.51 -33.85 61.82
N ILE A 9 29.10 -32.61 61.50
CA ILE A 9 29.86 -31.53 60.82
C ILE A 9 30.67 -31.90 59.56
N ASN A 10 30.23 -31.41 58.38
CA ASN A 10 30.94 -30.30 57.71
C ASN A 10 30.13 -29.63 56.57
N ARG A 11 29.95 -28.31 56.72
CA ARG A 11 29.86 -27.22 55.72
C ARG A 11 28.74 -27.30 54.67
N LEU A 12 27.58 -26.68 54.94
CA LEU A 12 27.27 -25.23 54.79
C LEU A 12 27.17 -24.78 53.32
N CYS A 13 25.95 -24.86 52.76
CA CYS A 13 25.23 -23.69 52.25
C CYS A 13 23.78 -24.06 51.90
N LEU A 14 22.90 -23.77 52.87
CA LEU A 14 21.53 -23.24 52.77
C LEU A 14 21.18 -22.69 51.36
N LEU A 15 19.99 -22.84 50.76
CA LEU A 15 18.65 -22.95 51.34
C LEU A 15 17.64 -23.35 50.23
N SER A 16 16.76 -24.28 50.60
CA SER A 16 15.34 -24.41 50.19
C SER A 16 14.96 -24.60 48.71
N ALA A 17 14.56 -25.83 48.42
CA ALA A 17 13.67 -26.21 47.34
C ALA A 17 12.29 -25.56 47.48
N ALA A 18 11.72 -25.11 46.37
CA ALA A 18 10.29 -24.93 46.20
C ALA A 18 9.88 -25.44 44.80
N ILE A 19 8.96 -26.40 44.85
CA ILE A 19 8.26 -27.05 43.74
C ILE A 19 7.75 -26.00 42.74
N SER A 20 8.20 -26.07 41.49
CA SER A 20 7.57 -25.35 40.38
C SER A 20 6.77 -26.33 39.53
N LEU A 21 5.45 -26.35 39.78
CA LEU A 21 4.46 -26.75 38.80
C LEU A 21 4.56 -25.76 37.62
N ALA A 22 5.16 -26.20 36.53
CA ALA A 22 5.16 -25.45 35.28
C ALA A 22 3.75 -25.50 34.68
N LEU A 23 2.93 -24.50 34.97
CA LEU A 23 1.80 -24.13 34.13
C LEU A 23 2.35 -23.69 32.76
N PRO A 24 1.66 -23.97 31.63
CA PRO A 24 2.02 -23.41 30.35
C PRO A 24 1.81 -21.91 30.41
N GLY A 25 2.89 -21.16 30.62
CA GLY A 25 2.88 -19.71 30.50
C GLY A 25 2.47 -19.35 29.08
N CYS A 26 1.37 -18.63 28.94
CA CYS A 26 1.07 -17.79 27.79
C CYS A 26 2.28 -16.89 27.54
N GLY A 27 3.19 -17.34 26.68
CA GLY A 27 4.26 -16.51 26.15
C GLY A 27 3.60 -15.40 25.34
N THR A 28 3.54 -14.20 25.92
CA THR A 28 3.35 -12.95 25.19
C THR A 28 4.60 -12.68 24.37
N GLY A 29 4.84 -13.55 23.38
CA GLY A 29 5.88 -13.34 22.40
C GLY A 29 5.62 -12.00 21.75
N ALA A 30 6.50 -11.03 22.00
CA ALA A 30 6.63 -9.87 21.13
C ALA A 30 6.55 -10.37 19.68
N PRO A 31 5.80 -9.69 18.78
CA PRO A 31 5.75 -10.09 17.39
C PRO A 31 7.17 -10.34 16.89
N ARG A 32 7.43 -11.50 16.26
CA ARG A 32 8.77 -11.92 15.79
C ARG A 32 9.42 -10.91 14.83
N ASP A 33 8.68 -9.88 14.46
CA ASP A 33 9.02 -8.87 13.47
C ASP A 33 9.29 -7.48 14.09
N ILE A 34 9.33 -7.32 15.42
CA ILE A 34 9.80 -6.05 16.02
C ILE A 34 11.20 -5.71 15.49
N GLY A 35 11.40 -4.44 15.12
CA GLY A 35 12.65 -3.92 14.55
C GLY A 35 12.77 -4.14 13.04
N LYS A 36 11.86 -4.91 12.42
CA LYS A 36 11.79 -5.07 10.97
C LYS A 36 10.89 -4.02 10.33
N THR A 37 11.11 -3.73 9.06
CA THR A 37 10.22 -2.83 8.30
C THR A 37 8.90 -3.52 7.97
N MET A 38 7.86 -2.71 7.74
CA MET A 38 6.56 -3.16 7.24
C MET A 38 6.69 -3.97 5.95
N GLU A 39 7.52 -3.52 5.01
CA GLU A 39 7.73 -4.23 3.74
C GLU A 39 8.40 -5.59 3.95
N HIS A 40 9.33 -5.71 4.90
CA HIS A 40 9.95 -6.99 5.21
C HIS A 40 8.95 -7.96 5.89
N ALA A 41 8.20 -7.48 6.89
CA ALA A 41 7.31 -8.33 7.67
C ALA A 41 5.98 -8.63 6.95
N TYR A 42 5.51 -7.68 6.14
CA TYR A 42 4.25 -7.72 5.42
C TYR A 42 4.42 -7.13 3.99
N PRO A 43 5.11 -7.84 3.07
CA PRO A 43 5.36 -7.35 1.71
C PRO A 43 4.08 -6.88 1.01
N GLY A 44 4.14 -5.70 0.39
CA GLY A 44 3.04 -5.11 -0.37
C GLY A 44 1.76 -4.81 0.43
N LEU A 45 1.83 -4.79 1.77
CA LEU A 45 0.69 -4.43 2.63
C LEU A 45 0.50 -2.91 2.74
N ALA A 46 1.60 -2.17 2.91
CA ALA A 46 1.62 -0.72 2.86
C ALA A 46 1.96 -0.29 1.44
N THR A 47 1.34 0.77 0.96
CA THR A 47 1.34 1.05 -0.49
C THR A 47 2.33 2.12 -0.90
N ILE A 48 2.76 3.05 -0.04
CA ILE A 48 3.73 4.09 -0.45
C ILE A 48 4.63 4.57 0.69
N SER A 49 4.06 5.07 1.81
CA SER A 49 4.84 5.81 2.81
C SER A 49 5.24 4.96 4.02
N LEU A 50 4.43 3.97 4.36
CA LEU A 50 4.65 3.14 5.54
C LEU A 50 5.44 1.86 5.24
N GLY A 51 5.80 1.57 3.98
CA GLY A 51 6.57 0.38 3.63
C GLY A 51 7.90 0.26 4.40
N GLN A 52 8.58 1.38 4.64
CA GLN A 52 9.83 1.42 5.41
C GLN A 52 9.64 1.69 6.91
N ALA A 53 8.39 1.86 7.38
CA ALA A 53 8.13 2.04 8.80
C ALA A 53 8.54 0.79 9.59
N VAL A 54 9.14 1.00 10.75
CA VAL A 54 9.64 -0.07 11.62
C VAL A 54 8.56 -0.51 12.60
N LEU A 55 8.36 -1.82 12.71
CA LEU A 55 7.47 -2.42 13.70
C LEU A 55 8.05 -2.25 15.10
N ALA A 56 7.33 -1.56 15.97
CA ALA A 56 7.77 -1.22 17.32
C ALA A 56 6.72 -1.56 18.38
N LYS A 57 7.17 -1.68 19.64
CA LYS A 57 6.28 -1.75 20.80
C LYS A 57 5.90 -0.32 21.20
N LEU A 58 4.73 0.13 20.78
CA LEU A 58 4.21 1.46 21.12
C LEU A 58 3.28 1.41 22.35
N PRO A 59 3.12 2.53 23.09
CA PRO A 59 2.15 2.62 24.17
C PRO A 59 0.73 2.28 23.72
N SER A 60 -0.10 1.82 24.65
CA SER A 60 -1.50 1.50 24.35
C SER A 60 -2.22 2.70 23.72
N GLY A 61 -2.96 2.44 22.64
CA GLY A 61 -3.67 3.47 21.87
C GLY A 61 -2.80 4.30 20.93
N VAL A 62 -1.48 4.15 20.91
CA VAL A 62 -0.59 4.78 19.92
C VAL A 62 -0.38 3.83 18.74
N LEU A 63 -0.67 4.30 17.53
CA LEU A 63 -0.55 3.49 16.30
C LEU A 63 0.73 3.78 15.53
N LEU A 64 1.15 5.04 15.50
CA LEU A 64 2.32 5.50 14.76
C LEU A 64 3.04 6.62 15.51
N ARG A 65 4.37 6.64 15.43
CA ARG A 65 5.23 7.75 15.86
C ARG A 65 6.26 8.08 14.79
N SER A 66 6.56 9.36 14.64
CA SER A 66 7.64 9.85 13.78
C SER A 66 8.09 11.22 14.28
N GLY A 67 9.24 11.30 14.96
CA GLY A 67 9.67 12.54 15.61
C GLY A 67 8.61 13.05 16.60
N LYS A 68 8.03 14.23 16.30
CA LYS A 68 6.93 14.84 17.08
C LYS A 68 5.54 14.34 16.68
N LEU A 69 5.40 13.75 15.49
CA LEU A 69 4.15 13.19 15.02
C LEU A 69 3.80 11.93 15.83
N VAL A 70 2.59 11.90 16.37
CA VAL A 70 2.00 10.75 17.03
C VAL A 70 0.57 10.61 16.53
N ILE A 71 0.20 9.42 16.04
CA ILE A 71 -1.19 9.13 15.64
C ILE A 71 -1.75 8.08 16.58
N LYS A 72 -2.87 8.40 17.26
CA LYS A 72 -3.56 7.50 18.18
C LYS A 72 -4.76 6.82 17.53
N SER A 73 -5.18 5.69 18.10
CA SER A 73 -6.34 4.93 17.63
C SER A 73 -7.62 5.76 17.61
N ARG A 74 -7.82 6.60 18.64
CA ARG A 74 -8.97 7.52 18.74
C ARG A 74 -9.04 8.54 17.59
N GLU A 75 -7.89 8.97 17.09
CA GLU A 75 -7.83 9.94 15.97
C GLU A 75 -8.22 9.23 14.68
N LEU A 76 -7.72 8.00 14.48
CA LEU A 76 -8.12 7.15 13.37
C LEU A 76 -9.62 6.82 13.41
N ASP A 77 -10.17 6.50 14.58
CA ASP A 77 -11.61 6.25 14.76
C ASP A 77 -12.44 7.50 14.44
N SER A 78 -11.99 8.68 14.87
CA SER A 78 -12.63 9.95 14.54
C SER A 78 -12.59 10.24 13.04
N GLU A 79 -11.49 9.93 12.37
CA GLU A 79 -11.37 10.13 10.92
C GLU A 79 -12.32 9.21 10.15
N ILE A 80 -12.39 7.93 10.52
CA ILE A 80 -13.35 6.98 9.92
C ILE A 80 -14.80 7.42 10.20
N ALA A 81 -15.09 8.04 11.35
CA ALA A 81 -16.43 8.50 11.68
C ALA A 81 -16.93 9.65 10.77
N LYS A 82 -16.02 10.49 10.24
CA LYS A 82 -16.34 11.58 9.31
C LYS A 82 -16.71 11.08 7.91
N ALA A 83 -16.31 9.87 7.55
CA ALA A 83 -16.55 9.33 6.22
C ALA A 83 -18.05 9.12 5.93
N PRO A 84 -18.46 9.16 4.64
CA PRO A 84 -19.81 8.81 4.21
C PRO A 84 -20.24 7.43 4.70
N ALA A 85 -21.55 7.24 4.90
CA ALA A 85 -22.08 6.00 5.49
C ALA A 85 -21.77 4.78 4.62
N GLU A 86 -21.76 4.97 3.31
CA GLU A 86 -21.63 3.95 2.28
C GLU A 86 -20.26 3.27 2.33
N VAL A 87 -19.20 4.01 2.66
CA VAL A 87 -17.82 3.50 2.71
C VAL A 87 -17.35 3.15 4.11
N LYS A 88 -18.08 3.58 5.16
CA LYS A 88 -17.65 3.45 6.56
C LYS A 88 -17.35 2.02 6.98
N ALA A 89 -18.13 1.05 6.50
CA ALA A 89 -17.90 -0.37 6.77
C ALA A 89 -16.58 -0.86 6.14
N GLN A 90 -16.31 -0.46 4.89
CA GLN A 90 -15.07 -0.80 4.19
C GLN A 90 -13.85 -0.16 4.87
N LEU A 91 -13.97 1.09 5.32
CA LEU A 91 -12.92 1.81 6.05
C LEU A 91 -12.61 1.15 7.40
N LYS A 92 -13.62 0.66 8.13
CA LYS A 92 -13.43 -0.12 9.36
C LYS A 92 -12.69 -1.42 9.14
N LYS A 93 -12.82 -2.04 7.96
CA LYS A 93 -12.05 -3.22 7.56
C LYS A 93 -10.62 -2.85 7.14
N ASN A 94 -10.43 -1.66 6.57
CA ASN A 94 -9.17 -1.19 5.98
C ASN A 94 -8.52 -0.06 6.79
N ARG A 95 -8.47 -0.18 8.13
CA ARG A 95 -7.98 0.91 8.99
C ARG A 95 -6.50 1.27 8.75
N LEU A 96 -5.69 0.31 8.31
CA LEU A 96 -4.29 0.55 7.92
C LEU A 96 -4.19 1.53 6.77
N PHE A 97 -5.05 1.42 5.76
CA PHE A 97 -5.08 2.36 4.65
C PHE A 97 -5.30 3.80 5.14
N ILE A 98 -6.21 3.99 6.08
CA ILE A 98 -6.50 5.31 6.64
C ILE A 98 -5.37 5.81 7.54
N LEU A 99 -4.73 4.95 8.33
CA LEU A 99 -3.52 5.32 9.05
C LEU A 99 -2.43 5.80 8.07
N GLU A 100 -2.22 5.07 6.96
CA GLU A 100 -1.24 5.43 5.94
C GLU A 100 -1.57 6.79 5.29
N GLN A 101 -2.83 7.05 4.94
CA GLN A 101 -3.25 8.36 4.40
C GLN A 101 -3.01 9.49 5.40
N MET A 102 -3.43 9.31 6.67
CA MET A 102 -3.24 10.30 7.73
C MET A 102 -1.75 10.59 7.98
N ALA A 103 -0.93 9.54 8.03
CA ALA A 103 0.51 9.68 8.23
C ALA A 103 1.17 10.39 7.04
N THR A 104 0.85 9.96 5.82
CA THR A 104 1.38 10.55 4.58
C THR A 104 1.07 12.03 4.49
N GLY A 105 -0.19 12.41 4.71
CA GLY A 105 -0.60 13.82 4.67
C GLY A 105 0.15 14.67 5.69
N LYS A 106 0.26 14.21 6.94
CA LYS A 106 0.97 14.95 8.00
C LYS A 106 2.47 15.07 7.73
N LEU A 107 3.10 13.99 7.26
CA LEU A 107 4.52 13.99 6.91
C LEU A 107 4.79 14.90 5.70
N LEU A 108 3.91 14.89 4.69
CA LEU A 108 4.01 15.78 3.54
C LEU A 108 3.80 17.24 3.93
N ALA A 109 2.84 17.55 4.81
CA ALA A 109 2.62 18.90 5.29
C ALA A 109 3.84 19.43 6.07
N GLU A 110 4.45 18.60 6.93
CA GLU A 110 5.69 18.94 7.63
C GLU A 110 6.85 19.18 6.63
N ALA A 111 7.00 18.30 5.64
CA ALA A 111 8.02 18.44 4.60
C ALA A 111 7.81 19.70 3.74
N ALA A 112 6.56 19.99 3.37
CA ALA A 112 6.18 21.17 2.60
C ALA A 112 6.43 22.46 3.38
N GLY A 113 6.06 22.50 4.66
CA GLY A 113 6.32 23.65 5.54
C GLY A 113 7.82 23.91 5.71
N LYS A 114 8.62 22.85 5.90
CA LYS A 114 10.08 22.97 5.97
C LYS A 114 10.68 23.51 4.67
N GLU A 115 10.28 22.96 3.53
CA GLU A 115 10.76 23.38 2.22
C GLU A 115 10.34 24.82 1.90
N ALA A 116 9.13 25.24 2.26
CA ALA A 116 8.67 26.61 2.11
C ALA A 116 9.50 27.58 2.96
N ALA A 117 9.79 27.23 4.22
CA ALA A 117 10.62 28.03 5.11
C ALA A 117 12.06 28.17 4.59
N GLU A 118 12.66 27.09 4.11
CA GLU A 118 14.01 27.09 3.50
C GLU A 118 14.09 27.99 2.26
N ARG A 119 12.97 28.16 1.54
CA ARG A 119 12.86 29.05 0.37
C ARG A 119 12.40 30.46 0.70
N GLY A 120 12.09 30.77 1.97
CA GLY A 120 11.55 32.06 2.38
C GLY A 120 10.17 32.37 1.80
N LEU A 121 9.36 31.34 1.53
CA LEU A 121 7.99 31.52 1.03
C LEU A 121 7.04 31.91 2.17
N ASP A 122 6.15 32.87 1.91
CA ASP A 122 5.04 33.16 2.81
C ASP A 122 3.94 32.11 2.65
N VAL A 123 3.74 31.34 3.72
CA VAL A 123 2.70 30.31 3.82
C VAL A 123 1.76 30.56 4.99
N ALA A 124 1.76 31.78 5.53
CA ALA A 124 0.87 32.15 6.62
C ALA A 124 -0.60 31.93 6.23
N GLY A 125 -1.37 31.28 7.10
CA GLY A 125 -2.79 31.00 6.88
C GLY A 125 -3.10 29.86 5.89
N GLN A 126 -2.09 29.21 5.31
CA GLN A 126 -2.30 28.01 4.49
C GLN A 126 -2.58 26.80 5.37
N ASP A 127 -3.53 25.96 4.95
CA ASP A 127 -3.74 24.65 5.56
C ASP A 127 -2.76 23.60 5.00
N ASP A 128 -2.75 22.41 5.62
CA ASP A 128 -1.89 21.29 5.22
C ASP A 128 -2.04 20.96 3.72
N ASN A 129 -3.27 21.00 3.19
CA ASN A 129 -3.53 20.66 1.79
C ASN A 129 -2.96 21.69 0.82
N ALA A 130 -3.07 22.98 1.14
CA ALA A 130 -2.50 24.07 0.35
C ALA A 130 -0.96 24.00 0.34
N LEU A 131 -0.34 23.72 1.50
CA LEU A 131 1.10 23.51 1.61
C LEU A 131 1.58 22.36 0.72
N ILE A 132 0.92 21.20 0.83
CA ILE A 132 1.25 20.00 0.05
C ILE A 132 1.09 20.27 -1.45
N ARG A 133 0.01 20.93 -1.85
CA ARG A 133 -0.21 21.30 -3.26
C ARG A 133 0.91 22.20 -3.77
N GLY A 134 1.24 23.26 -3.03
CA GLY A 134 2.31 24.17 -3.40
C GLY A 134 3.67 23.46 -3.52
N LEU A 135 3.98 22.52 -2.63
CA LEU A 135 5.17 21.68 -2.74
C LEU A 135 5.19 20.90 -4.04
N PHE A 136 4.11 20.19 -4.38
CA PHE A 136 4.06 19.40 -5.61
C PHE A 136 4.03 20.25 -6.87
N ASP A 137 3.38 21.42 -6.87
CA ASP A 137 3.43 22.36 -7.98
C ASP A 137 4.87 22.80 -8.27
N ARG A 138 5.65 23.10 -7.22
CA ARG A 138 7.08 23.44 -7.35
C ARG A 138 7.93 22.27 -7.84
N LEU A 139 7.67 21.06 -7.32
CA LEU A 139 8.38 19.86 -7.78
C LEU A 139 8.07 19.55 -9.25
N ALA A 140 6.82 19.77 -9.67
CA ALA A 140 6.35 19.53 -11.03
C ALA A 140 6.73 20.66 -12.01
N ALA A 141 7.12 21.84 -11.54
CA ALA A 141 7.44 23.00 -12.39
C ALA A 141 8.54 22.73 -13.44
N GLY A 142 9.43 21.77 -13.17
CA GLY A 142 10.48 21.34 -14.12
C GLY A 142 10.08 20.19 -15.04
N LEU A 143 8.87 19.63 -14.89
CA LEU A 143 8.41 18.53 -15.73
C LEU A 143 7.98 19.04 -17.10
N ALA A 144 8.39 18.33 -18.13
CA ALA A 144 7.99 18.56 -19.50
C ALA A 144 7.83 17.23 -20.24
N VAL A 145 7.03 17.25 -21.31
CA VAL A 145 6.92 16.16 -22.27
C VAL A 145 7.32 16.69 -23.65
N SER A 146 8.40 16.14 -24.18
CA SER A 146 8.91 16.48 -25.49
C SER A 146 8.07 15.87 -26.62
N ASP A 147 8.23 16.44 -27.82
CA ASP A 147 7.64 15.87 -29.04
C ASP A 147 8.14 14.45 -29.32
N SER A 148 9.41 14.18 -29.03
CA SER A 148 10.02 12.87 -29.22
C SER A 148 9.40 11.81 -28.31
N GLU A 149 9.09 12.16 -27.07
CA GLU A 149 8.42 11.26 -26.13
C GLU A 149 6.99 10.93 -26.59
N ALA A 150 6.25 11.93 -27.06
CA ALA A 150 4.91 11.71 -27.61
C ALA A 150 4.95 10.84 -28.88
N ALA A 151 5.95 11.04 -29.74
CA ALA A 151 6.15 10.22 -30.94
C ALA A 151 6.53 8.77 -30.60
N ALA A 152 7.42 8.57 -29.63
CA ALA A 152 7.81 7.23 -29.16
C ALA A 152 6.60 6.48 -28.57
N PHE A 153 5.85 7.16 -27.70
CA PHE A 153 4.63 6.59 -27.14
C PHE A 153 3.61 6.23 -28.22
N HIS A 154 3.36 7.11 -29.19
CA HIS A 154 2.46 6.83 -30.31
C HIS A 154 2.89 5.60 -31.11
N LYS A 155 4.19 5.48 -31.41
CA LYS A 155 4.74 4.34 -32.14
C LYS A 155 4.57 3.03 -31.36
N GLU A 156 4.83 3.06 -30.06
CA GLU A 156 4.73 1.88 -29.18
C GLU A 156 3.28 1.50 -28.85
N ASN A 157 2.33 2.44 -28.99
CA ASN A 157 0.94 2.29 -28.58
C ASN A 157 -0.05 2.61 -29.71
N SER A 158 0.36 2.43 -30.98
CA SER A 158 -0.43 2.85 -32.15
C SER A 158 -1.81 2.19 -32.23
N ASP A 159 -1.91 0.93 -31.76
CA ASP A 159 -3.17 0.21 -31.65
C ASP A 159 -4.08 0.78 -30.54
N ALA A 160 -3.50 1.22 -29.43
CA ALA A 160 -4.23 1.78 -28.29
C ALA A 160 -4.82 3.17 -28.58
N VAL A 161 -4.25 3.92 -29.53
CA VAL A 161 -4.80 5.20 -30.00
C VAL A 161 -5.76 5.05 -31.19
N GLY A 162 -6.22 3.83 -31.48
CA GLY A 162 -7.24 3.56 -32.50
C GLY A 162 -6.78 3.84 -33.93
N GLY A 163 -5.48 3.73 -34.21
CA GLY A 163 -4.92 3.98 -35.54
C GLY A 163 -4.88 5.47 -35.94
N ALA A 164 -5.18 6.39 -35.03
CA ALA A 164 -5.04 7.82 -35.26
C ALA A 164 -3.58 8.18 -35.59
N ILE A 165 -3.36 9.10 -36.52
CA ILE A 165 -2.00 9.56 -36.84
C ILE A 165 -1.49 10.47 -35.72
N LEU A 166 -0.17 10.48 -35.47
CA LEU A 166 0.44 11.26 -34.38
C LEU A 166 -0.06 12.71 -34.34
N ALA A 167 -0.18 13.37 -35.50
CA ALA A 167 -0.64 14.76 -35.57
C ALA A 167 -2.03 15.00 -34.94
N GLN A 168 -2.91 13.99 -34.93
CA GLN A 168 -4.25 14.09 -34.36
C GLN A 168 -4.27 13.92 -32.84
N VAL A 169 -3.34 13.12 -32.29
CA VAL A 169 -3.36 12.68 -30.88
C VAL A 169 -2.17 13.19 -30.06
N LYS A 170 -1.20 13.87 -30.69
CA LYS A 170 0.05 14.31 -30.04
C LYS A 170 -0.18 15.07 -28.74
N ASP A 171 -1.09 16.04 -28.73
CA ASP A 171 -1.35 16.85 -27.54
C ASP A 171 -2.04 16.06 -26.43
N GLN A 172 -2.93 15.14 -26.78
CA GLN A 172 -3.56 14.22 -25.82
C GLN A 172 -2.53 13.27 -25.22
N ILE A 173 -1.64 12.73 -26.05
CA ILE A 173 -0.51 11.89 -25.59
C ILE A 173 0.38 12.70 -24.64
N LYS A 174 0.71 13.95 -24.98
CA LYS A 174 1.50 14.81 -24.10
C LYS A 174 0.82 15.05 -22.75
N GLN A 175 -0.47 15.32 -22.74
CA GLN A 175 -1.24 15.49 -21.50
C GLN A 175 -1.22 14.23 -20.65
N TYR A 176 -1.43 13.07 -21.27
CA TYR A 176 -1.36 11.76 -20.61
C TYR A 176 0.02 11.50 -20.01
N LEU A 177 1.09 11.67 -20.79
CA LEU A 177 2.47 11.50 -20.33
C LEU A 177 2.82 12.50 -19.22
N MET A 178 2.33 13.74 -19.28
CA MET A 178 2.55 14.74 -18.25
C MET A 178 1.87 14.33 -16.93
N GLN A 179 0.65 13.80 -17.02
CA GLN A 179 -0.06 13.25 -15.87
C GLN A 179 0.71 12.07 -15.26
N GLN A 180 1.19 11.13 -16.07
CA GLN A 180 2.00 10.00 -15.60
C GLN A 180 3.29 10.47 -14.89
N LYS A 181 4.07 11.36 -15.52
CA LYS A 181 5.29 11.91 -14.92
C LYS A 181 5.01 12.61 -13.60
N THR A 182 3.90 13.34 -13.50
CA THR A 182 3.50 14.02 -12.26
C THR A 182 3.16 13.00 -11.16
N GLN A 183 2.44 11.93 -11.49
CA GLN A 183 2.11 10.86 -10.55
C GLN A 183 3.37 10.08 -10.10
N GLU A 184 4.29 9.79 -11.01
CA GLU A 184 5.58 9.15 -10.70
C GLU A 184 6.47 10.03 -9.81
N LEU A 185 6.51 11.34 -10.10
CA LEU A 185 7.20 12.31 -9.25
C LEU A 185 6.61 12.31 -7.83
N ALA A 186 5.28 12.35 -7.72
CA ALA A 186 4.60 12.42 -6.44
C ALA A 186 4.80 11.15 -5.61
N SER A 187 4.54 9.99 -6.20
CA SER A 187 4.74 8.68 -5.56
C SER A 187 6.21 8.45 -5.18
N GLY A 188 7.15 8.82 -6.05
CA GLY A 188 8.58 8.73 -5.77
C GLY A 188 9.01 9.64 -4.63
N TYR A 189 8.43 10.85 -4.51
CA TYR A 189 8.68 11.74 -3.38
C TYR A 189 8.19 11.16 -2.07
N VAL A 190 6.93 10.67 -2.03
CA VAL A 190 6.34 10.07 -0.83
C VAL A 190 7.14 8.84 -0.37
N ARG A 191 7.56 7.98 -1.30
CA ARG A 191 8.41 6.82 -0.98
C ARG A 191 9.73 7.24 -0.34
N ARG A 192 10.46 8.19 -0.96
CA ARG A 192 11.72 8.72 -0.41
C ARG A 192 11.53 9.41 0.93
N LEU A 193 10.38 10.04 1.15
CA LEU A 193 10.04 10.63 2.44
C LEU A 193 9.97 9.55 3.52
N GLY A 194 9.27 8.44 3.25
CA GLY A 194 9.18 7.29 4.15
C GLY A 194 10.51 6.57 4.39
N GLU A 195 11.42 6.58 3.42
CA GLU A 195 12.78 6.04 3.56
C GLU A 195 13.69 6.90 4.45
N ARG A 196 13.48 8.23 4.45
CA ARG A 196 14.35 9.19 5.16
C ARG A 196 13.88 9.50 6.57
N ILE A 197 12.56 9.45 6.80
CA ILE A 197 11.97 9.80 8.09
C ILE A 197 11.84 8.51 8.93
N PRO A 198 12.40 8.48 10.15
CA PRO A 198 12.18 7.36 11.06
C PRO A 198 10.71 7.29 11.49
N ILE A 199 10.00 6.26 11.00
CA ILE A 199 8.60 6.01 11.34
C ILE A 199 8.52 4.69 12.11
N GLU A 200 7.91 4.73 13.28
CA GLU A 200 7.58 3.54 14.08
C GLU A 200 6.07 3.28 14.03
N VAL A 201 5.68 2.03 13.83
CA VAL A 201 4.26 1.60 13.84
C VAL A 201 4.03 0.49 14.86
N SER A 202 2.85 0.47 15.46
CA SER A 202 2.50 -0.49 16.51
C SER A 202 2.44 -1.92 15.97
N ALA A 203 3.41 -2.75 16.34
CA ALA A 203 3.53 -4.11 15.82
C ALA A 203 2.30 -5.00 16.13
N SER A 204 1.73 -4.86 17.33
CA SER A 204 0.54 -5.62 17.72
C SER A 204 -0.70 -5.21 16.92
N TRP A 205 -0.85 -3.92 16.64
CA TRP A 205 -1.98 -3.42 15.85
C TRP A 205 -1.83 -3.80 14.38
N ILE A 206 -0.63 -3.64 13.80
CA ILE A 206 -0.34 -4.03 12.42
C ILE A 206 -0.64 -5.50 12.19
N LYS A 207 -0.25 -6.39 13.11
CA LYS A 207 -0.55 -7.83 12.99
C LYS A 207 -2.04 -8.09 12.75
N THR A 208 -2.91 -7.40 13.49
CA THR A 208 -4.36 -7.50 13.31
C THR A 208 -4.82 -6.87 11.99
N GLN A 209 -4.31 -5.69 11.64
CA GLN A 209 -4.71 -5.01 10.42
C GLN A 209 -4.24 -5.72 9.15
N ALA A 210 -3.08 -6.39 9.18
CA ALA A 210 -2.58 -7.16 8.06
C ALA A 210 -3.56 -8.27 7.65
N THR A 211 -4.15 -8.96 8.62
CA THR A 211 -5.18 -9.97 8.36
C THR A 211 -6.44 -9.35 7.78
N LEU A 212 -6.93 -8.25 8.36
CA LEU A 212 -8.17 -7.60 7.91
C LEU A 212 -8.04 -6.99 6.51
N ALA A 213 -6.92 -6.32 6.25
CA ALA A 213 -6.65 -5.66 4.99
C ALA A 213 -6.49 -6.68 3.85
N ARG A 214 -5.93 -7.86 4.11
CA ARG A 214 -5.73 -8.92 3.10
C ARG A 214 -6.96 -9.81 2.86
N ASP A 215 -8.02 -9.63 3.62
CA ASP A 215 -9.27 -10.36 3.39
C ASP A 215 -10.08 -9.71 2.25
N ASN A 216 -9.59 -9.85 1.02
CA ASN A 216 -10.26 -9.44 -0.21
C ASN A 216 -9.78 -10.32 -1.38
N GLU A 217 -10.49 -10.29 -2.50
CA GLU A 217 -10.19 -11.14 -3.66
C GLU A 217 -8.82 -10.84 -4.28
N VAL A 218 -8.42 -9.57 -4.32
CA VAL A 218 -7.15 -9.15 -4.91
C VAL A 218 -5.96 -9.70 -4.15
N ASP A 219 -5.92 -9.54 -2.83
CA ASP A 219 -4.81 -10.06 -2.02
C ASP A 219 -4.81 -11.60 -1.95
N LYS A 220 -5.98 -12.24 -1.99
CA LYS A 220 -6.08 -13.70 -2.10
C LYS A 220 -5.49 -14.19 -3.43
N ALA A 221 -5.79 -13.53 -4.54
CA ALA A 221 -5.21 -13.85 -5.84
C ALA A 221 -3.67 -13.67 -5.83
N ARG A 222 -3.20 -12.52 -5.35
CA ARG A 222 -1.76 -12.19 -5.27
C ARG A 222 -0.95 -13.13 -4.38
N SER A 223 -1.57 -13.71 -3.35
CA SER A 223 -0.92 -14.64 -2.42
C SER A 223 -1.07 -16.12 -2.80
N SER A 224 -1.71 -16.42 -3.94
CA SER A 224 -1.95 -17.80 -4.38
C SER A 224 -0.70 -18.52 -4.94
N GLY A 225 0.37 -17.78 -5.25
CA GLY A 225 1.55 -18.30 -5.95
C GLY A 225 1.40 -18.38 -7.47
N LEU A 226 0.23 -18.00 -8.01
CA LEU A 226 0.00 -17.87 -9.44
C LEU A 226 0.10 -16.39 -9.88
N PRO A 227 0.57 -16.11 -11.11
CA PRO A 227 0.43 -14.78 -11.68
C PRO A 227 -1.03 -14.37 -11.71
N SER A 228 -1.29 -13.09 -11.49
CA SER A 228 -2.66 -12.57 -11.35
C SER A 228 -2.86 -11.33 -12.19
N MET A 229 -4.00 -11.24 -12.88
CA MET A 229 -4.48 -10.04 -13.53
C MET A 229 -5.77 -9.60 -12.83
N VAL A 230 -5.82 -8.31 -12.48
CA VAL A 230 -6.97 -7.68 -11.84
C VAL A 230 -7.47 -6.56 -12.71
N ASP A 231 -8.69 -6.67 -13.22
CA ASP A 231 -9.39 -5.58 -13.90
C ASP A 231 -10.25 -4.82 -12.89
N PHE A 232 -9.95 -3.54 -12.68
CA PHE A 232 -10.78 -2.64 -11.90
C PHE A 232 -11.73 -1.89 -12.84
N GLY A 233 -13.02 -2.17 -12.73
CA GLY A 233 -14.03 -1.62 -13.64
C GLY A 233 -15.39 -1.42 -12.98
N SER A 234 -16.40 -1.13 -13.81
CA SER A 234 -17.79 -1.06 -13.36
C SER A 234 -18.75 -1.38 -14.51
N ALA A 235 -19.97 -1.77 -14.19
CA ALA A 235 -21.02 -2.00 -15.18
C ALA A 235 -21.52 -0.65 -15.75
N GLY A 236 -21.88 -0.62 -17.04
CA GLY A 236 -22.34 0.60 -17.70
C GLY A 236 -21.22 1.58 -18.05
N CYS A 237 -19.97 1.15 -17.86
CA CYS A 237 -18.79 1.80 -18.40
C CYS A 237 -18.48 1.11 -19.73
N ARG A 238 -18.74 1.79 -20.87
CA ARG A 238 -18.59 1.16 -22.20
C ARG A 238 -17.22 0.48 -22.43
N PRO A 239 -16.07 1.12 -22.10
CA PRO A 239 -14.78 0.42 -22.23
C PRO A 239 -14.64 -0.79 -21.31
N CYS A 240 -15.24 -0.76 -20.11
CA CYS A 240 -15.27 -1.88 -19.18
C CYS A 240 -16.16 -3.03 -19.72
N ASP A 241 -17.33 -2.70 -20.28
CA ASP A 241 -18.25 -3.68 -20.87
C ASP A 241 -17.61 -4.38 -22.09
N MET A 242 -16.74 -3.69 -22.83
CA MET A 242 -15.94 -4.28 -23.92
C MET A 242 -14.86 -5.25 -23.41
N MET A 243 -14.34 -5.05 -22.19
CA MET A 243 -13.36 -5.95 -21.57
C MET A 243 -13.99 -7.25 -21.09
N ALA A 244 -15.26 -7.23 -20.65
CA ALA A 244 -15.93 -8.40 -20.08
C ALA A 244 -15.82 -9.69 -20.92
N PRO A 245 -16.15 -9.71 -22.24
CA PRO A 245 -15.99 -10.93 -23.04
C PRO A 245 -14.52 -11.37 -23.18
N ILE A 246 -13.59 -10.42 -23.27
CA ILE A 246 -12.15 -10.70 -23.35
C ILE A 246 -11.68 -11.39 -22.08
N LEU A 247 -12.05 -10.88 -20.90
CA LEU A 247 -11.67 -11.44 -19.62
C LEU A 247 -12.25 -12.85 -19.41
N GLU A 248 -13.50 -13.10 -19.86
CA GLU A 248 -14.11 -14.43 -19.80
C GLU A 248 -13.38 -15.46 -20.69
N GLU A 249 -12.92 -15.06 -21.88
CA GLU A 249 -12.09 -15.92 -22.72
C GLU A 249 -10.75 -16.23 -22.07
N ILE A 250 -10.04 -15.20 -21.57
CA ILE A 250 -8.73 -15.37 -20.94
C ILE A 250 -8.84 -16.23 -19.67
N LYS A 251 -9.90 -16.02 -18.87
CA LYS A 251 -10.16 -16.83 -17.67
C LYS A 251 -10.33 -18.31 -17.98
N LYS A 252 -10.98 -18.66 -19.11
CA LYS A 252 -11.10 -20.04 -19.58
C LYS A 252 -9.77 -20.59 -20.08
N GLU A 253 -9.03 -19.81 -20.88
CA GLU A 253 -7.76 -20.22 -21.47
C GLU A 253 -6.64 -20.43 -20.44
N TYR A 254 -6.65 -19.64 -19.36
CA TYR A 254 -5.63 -19.65 -18.31
C TYR A 254 -6.10 -20.27 -16.99
N GLN A 255 -7.20 -21.02 -17.02
CA GLN A 255 -7.73 -21.69 -15.83
C GLN A 255 -6.64 -22.55 -15.16
N GLY A 256 -6.39 -22.30 -13.88
CA GLY A 256 -5.36 -22.99 -13.09
C GLY A 256 -3.92 -22.55 -13.34
N ARG A 257 -3.68 -21.63 -14.30
CA ARG A 257 -2.34 -21.08 -14.62
C ARG A 257 -2.18 -19.61 -14.22
N ALA A 258 -3.28 -18.86 -14.20
CA ALA A 258 -3.32 -17.48 -13.72
C ALA A 258 -4.65 -17.18 -13.02
N ASN A 259 -4.66 -16.19 -12.11
CA ASN A 259 -5.90 -15.63 -11.58
C ASN A 259 -6.33 -14.46 -12.44
N ILE A 260 -7.55 -14.51 -12.99
CA ILE A 260 -8.16 -13.41 -13.74
C ILE A 260 -9.38 -12.96 -12.95
N ILE A 261 -9.30 -11.78 -12.32
CA ILE A 261 -10.35 -11.25 -11.44
C ILE A 261 -10.81 -9.87 -11.89
N PHE A 262 -12.11 -9.61 -11.73
CA PHE A 262 -12.74 -8.33 -12.03
C PHE A 262 -13.28 -7.72 -10.73
N ILE A 263 -12.91 -6.48 -10.44
CA ILE A 263 -13.30 -5.76 -9.23
C ILE A 263 -14.22 -4.59 -9.61
N HIS A 264 -15.45 -4.64 -9.10
CA HIS A 264 -16.41 -3.54 -9.24
C HIS A 264 -16.03 -2.38 -8.32
N VAL A 265 -15.43 -1.33 -8.87
CA VAL A 265 -14.90 -0.20 -8.06
C VAL A 265 -15.98 0.55 -7.27
N ASN A 266 -17.23 0.55 -7.76
CA ASN A 266 -18.37 1.18 -7.07
C ASN A 266 -18.76 0.42 -5.79
N GLN A 267 -18.52 -0.89 -5.76
CA GLN A 267 -18.79 -1.75 -4.61
C GLN A 267 -17.58 -1.83 -3.68
N GLU A 268 -16.37 -1.86 -4.24
CA GLU A 268 -15.10 -2.01 -3.53
C GLU A 268 -14.28 -0.71 -3.53
N GLN A 269 -14.92 0.40 -3.13
CA GLN A 269 -14.36 1.76 -3.23
C GLN A 269 -13.04 1.92 -2.47
N VAL A 270 -12.96 1.39 -1.25
CA VAL A 270 -11.74 1.50 -0.43
C VAL A 270 -10.62 0.60 -0.99
N LEU A 271 -10.97 -0.56 -1.52
CA LEU A 271 -9.99 -1.44 -2.18
C LEU A 271 -9.43 -0.79 -3.44
N ALA A 272 -10.30 -0.23 -4.29
CA ALA A 272 -9.91 0.52 -5.48
C ALA A 272 -9.01 1.71 -5.13
N ALA A 273 -9.36 2.48 -4.09
CA ALA A 273 -8.53 3.59 -3.61
C ALA A 273 -7.15 3.11 -3.11
N ARG A 274 -7.09 1.96 -2.43
CA ARG A 274 -5.82 1.36 -1.98
C ARG A 274 -4.90 0.98 -3.13
N PHE A 275 -5.45 0.55 -4.27
CA PHE A 275 -4.66 0.28 -5.49
C PHE A 275 -4.42 1.52 -6.37
N GLY A 276 -4.86 2.69 -5.92
CA GLY A 276 -4.65 3.96 -6.63
C GLY A 276 -5.51 4.09 -7.89
N ILE A 277 -6.66 3.43 -7.93
CA ILE A 277 -7.55 3.46 -9.09
C ILE A 277 -8.31 4.81 -9.13
N GLN A 278 -7.98 5.64 -10.13
CA GLN A 278 -8.54 6.99 -10.32
C GLN A 278 -9.42 7.10 -11.58
N SER A 279 -9.25 6.17 -12.50
CA SER A 279 -10.04 6.00 -13.72
C SER A 279 -10.33 4.52 -13.91
N ILE A 280 -11.25 4.20 -14.81
CA ILE A 280 -11.59 2.82 -15.16
C ILE A 280 -11.77 2.67 -16.68
N PRO A 281 -11.52 1.47 -17.23
CA PRO A 281 -10.97 0.30 -16.55
C PRO A 281 -9.45 0.41 -16.33
N VAL A 282 -8.93 -0.34 -15.35
CA VAL A 282 -7.48 -0.45 -15.09
C VAL A 282 -7.12 -1.92 -14.88
N GLN A 283 -6.18 -2.43 -15.64
CA GLN A 283 -5.69 -3.80 -15.54
C GLN A 283 -4.35 -3.80 -14.82
N VAL A 284 -4.26 -4.49 -13.69
CA VAL A 284 -3.04 -4.61 -12.88
C VAL A 284 -2.55 -6.04 -12.90
N PHE A 285 -1.28 -6.23 -13.24
CA PHE A 285 -0.63 -7.52 -13.35
C PHE A 285 0.34 -7.75 -12.20
N PHE A 286 0.25 -8.93 -11.59
CA PHE A 286 1.09 -9.37 -10.49
C PHE A 286 1.81 -10.66 -10.87
N ASP A 287 3.09 -10.75 -10.49
CA ASP A 287 3.87 -11.97 -10.65
C ASP A 287 3.49 -13.05 -9.61
N LYS A 288 4.15 -14.22 -9.69
CA LYS A 288 3.96 -15.34 -8.75
C LYS A 288 4.23 -14.98 -7.27
N THR A 289 4.95 -13.89 -7.02
CA THR A 289 5.24 -13.39 -5.65
C THR A 289 4.19 -12.41 -5.14
N GLY A 290 3.22 -12.02 -5.99
CA GLY A 290 2.21 -11.02 -5.67
C GLY A 290 2.69 -9.58 -5.82
N LYS A 291 3.87 -9.37 -6.42
CA LYS A 291 4.41 -8.05 -6.73
C LYS A 291 3.80 -7.54 -8.03
N GLU A 292 3.40 -6.28 -8.03
CA GLU A 292 2.93 -5.62 -9.25
C GLU A 292 4.08 -5.46 -10.25
N VAL A 293 3.88 -5.93 -11.48
CA VAL A 293 4.89 -5.90 -12.55
C VAL A 293 4.52 -4.99 -13.71
N SER A 294 3.22 -4.80 -13.97
CA SER A 294 2.72 -3.85 -14.95
C SER A 294 1.29 -3.45 -14.65
N ARG A 295 0.88 -2.30 -15.18
CA ARG A 295 -0.51 -1.85 -15.17
C ARG A 295 -0.86 -1.15 -16.49
N HIS A 296 -2.12 -1.22 -16.88
CA HIS A 296 -2.69 -0.54 -18.04
C HIS A 296 -3.94 0.26 -17.63
N VAL A 297 -4.17 1.40 -18.27
CA VAL A 297 -5.36 2.24 -18.06
C VAL A 297 -6.12 2.33 -19.36
N GLY A 298 -7.42 2.02 -19.33
CA GLY A 298 -8.31 2.03 -20.49
C GLY A 298 -8.54 0.62 -21.06
N PHE A 299 -9.14 0.58 -22.25
CA PHE A 299 -9.37 -0.68 -22.97
C PHE A 299 -8.05 -1.38 -23.26
N TYR A 300 -7.99 -2.70 -23.10
CA TYR A 300 -6.80 -3.49 -23.35
C TYR A 300 -7.09 -4.71 -24.23
N PRO A 301 -6.51 -4.80 -25.44
CA PRO A 301 -6.72 -5.94 -26.33
C PRO A 301 -6.24 -7.27 -25.73
N LYS A 302 -6.90 -8.37 -26.10
CA LYS A 302 -6.59 -9.73 -25.63
C LYS A 302 -5.11 -10.10 -25.80
N ASP A 303 -4.55 -9.86 -26.97
CA ASP A 303 -3.17 -10.25 -27.31
C ASP A 303 -2.13 -9.53 -26.43
N GLU A 304 -2.38 -8.27 -26.10
CA GLU A 304 -1.53 -7.51 -25.21
C GLU A 304 -1.66 -7.99 -23.75
N ILE A 305 -2.87 -8.33 -23.30
CA ILE A 305 -3.06 -8.98 -21.98
C ILE A 305 -2.27 -10.29 -21.91
N ILE A 306 -2.34 -11.13 -22.95
CA ILE A 306 -1.61 -12.40 -23.02
C ILE A 306 -0.10 -12.16 -22.93
N LYS A 307 0.42 -11.13 -23.61
CA LYS A 307 1.82 -10.75 -23.54
C LYS A 307 2.22 -10.34 -22.11
N GLN A 308 1.40 -9.57 -21.41
CA GLN A 308 1.65 -9.19 -20.01
C GLN A 308 1.55 -10.37 -19.04
N LEU A 309 0.62 -11.30 -19.26
CA LEU A 309 0.53 -12.54 -18.48
C LEU A 309 1.81 -13.36 -18.61
N LYS A 310 2.35 -13.51 -19.83
CA LYS A 310 3.65 -14.18 -20.06
C LYS A 310 4.79 -13.46 -19.33
N ASN A 311 4.85 -12.13 -19.41
CA ASN A 311 5.85 -11.34 -18.70
C ASN A 311 5.73 -11.46 -17.16
N SER A 312 4.51 -11.66 -16.66
CA SER A 312 4.23 -11.92 -15.24
C SER A 312 4.62 -13.34 -14.78
N GLY A 313 5.09 -14.18 -15.70
CA GLY A 313 5.56 -15.53 -15.41
C GLY A 313 4.51 -16.63 -15.57
N VAL A 314 3.46 -16.40 -16.36
CA VAL A 314 2.52 -17.47 -16.74
C VAL A 314 3.20 -18.40 -17.76
N GLU A 315 3.15 -19.71 -17.48
CA GLU A 315 3.64 -20.79 -18.35
C GLU A 315 2.53 -21.30 -19.28
#